data_AF-A0A833E0V6-F1
#
_entry.id   AF-A0A833E0V6-F1
#
_cell.length_a   1.000
_cell.length_b   1.000
_cell.length_c   1.000
_cell.angle_alpha   90.00
_cell.angle_beta   90.00
_cell.angle_gamma   90.00
#
_symmetry.space_group_name_H-M   'P 1'
#
loop_
_entity.id
_entity.type
_entity.pdbx_description
1 polymer ?
#
loop_
_entity_poly.entity_id
_entity_poly.type
_entity_poly.pdbx_seq_one_letter_code
_entity_poly.pdbx_strand_id
1 'polypeptide(L)'
;MVSSYFKNIILKLGLEEERIEILEMKGGIVEEEFDGLRYLRFKDSARGLRRGTVVFNESDIVLGFPHIKRVVHLKNGVRRVFKSKPFYVEEKVDGYNVRVAKVGDRILALTRGGFVCPFTTERIEDFINEQFFRDFPDLVLCGEMAGP
;
A
#
# COMPACT_ATOMS: atom_id res chain seq x y z
N MET A 1 0.84 -17.83 12.27
CA MET A 1 0.36 -18.68 11.16
C MET A 1 -0.79 -17.93 10.51
N VAL A 2 -0.79 -17.83 9.18
CA VAL A 2 -1.85 -17.18 8.39
C VAL A 2 -3.02 -18.17 8.29
N SER A 3 -4.20 -17.69 8.64
CA SER A 3 -5.49 -18.35 8.56
C SER A 3 -5.84 -18.74 7.12
N SER A 4 -6.61 -19.83 6.99
CA SER A 4 -7.08 -20.32 5.70
C SER A 4 -7.91 -19.29 4.93
N TYR A 5 -8.57 -18.36 5.64
CA TYR A 5 -9.31 -17.25 5.04
C TYR A 5 -8.42 -16.42 4.11
N PHE A 6 -7.33 -15.84 4.64
CA PHE A 6 -6.44 -15.01 3.83
C PHE A 6 -5.65 -15.82 2.80
N LYS A 7 -5.31 -17.08 3.11
CA LYS A 7 -4.68 -18.00 2.13
C LYS A 7 -5.54 -18.18 0.89
N ASN A 8 -6.85 -18.42 1.06
CA ASN A 8 -7.78 -18.57 -0.05
C ASN A 8 -7.88 -17.29 -0.90
N ILE A 9 -7.85 -16.11 -0.28
CA ILE A 9 -7.90 -14.84 -1.02
C ILE A 9 -6.64 -14.68 -1.87
N ILE A 10 -5.44 -14.85 -1.30
CA ILE A 10 -4.21 -14.65 -2.05
C ILE A 10 -3.97 -15.72 -3.12
N LEU A 11 -4.54 -16.93 -2.96
CA LEU A 11 -4.63 -17.93 -4.03
C LEU A 11 -5.45 -17.39 -5.22
N LYS A 12 -6.63 -16.83 -4.96
CA LYS A 12 -7.47 -16.18 -6.00
C LYS A 12 -6.77 -14.99 -6.66
N LEU A 13 -5.87 -14.31 -5.95
CA LEU A 13 -5.02 -13.24 -6.50
C LEU A 13 -3.83 -13.76 -7.34
N GLY A 14 -3.73 -15.07 -7.57
CA GLY A 14 -2.76 -15.68 -8.48
C GLY A 14 -1.42 -16.05 -7.84
N LEU A 15 -1.36 -16.16 -6.50
CA LEU A 15 -0.25 -16.81 -5.82
C LEU A 15 -0.49 -18.34 -5.81
N GLU A 16 0.58 -19.11 -5.95
CA GLU A 16 0.54 -20.58 -5.85
C GLU A 16 0.67 -21.02 -4.38
N GLU A 17 0.10 -22.17 -4.02
CA GLU A 17 0.14 -22.73 -2.66
C GLU A 17 1.58 -22.82 -2.12
N GLU A 18 2.50 -23.40 -2.91
CA GLU A 18 3.93 -23.50 -2.57
C GLU A 18 4.53 -22.14 -2.24
N ARG A 19 4.16 -21.09 -2.99
CA ARG A 19 4.67 -19.74 -2.76
C ARG A 19 4.14 -19.13 -1.47
N ILE A 20 2.88 -19.42 -1.11
CA ILE A 20 2.26 -18.97 0.13
C ILE A 20 2.95 -19.64 1.32
N GLU A 21 3.21 -20.94 1.25
CA GLU A 21 3.94 -21.68 2.29
C GLU A 21 5.34 -21.11 2.51
N ILE A 22 6.08 -20.84 1.43
CA ILE A 22 7.42 -20.21 1.50
C ILE A 22 7.34 -18.83 2.17
N LEU A 23 6.35 -18.01 1.81
CA LEU A 23 6.17 -16.68 2.42
C LEU A 23 5.82 -16.79 3.89
N GLU A 24 4.97 -17.74 4.28
CA GLU A 24 4.60 -17.97 5.67
C GLU A 24 5.80 -18.43 6.50
N MET A 25 6.55 -19.43 6.02
CA MET A 25 7.75 -19.95 6.69
C MET A 25 8.81 -18.87 6.90
N LYS A 26 8.97 -17.95 5.94
CA LYS A 26 9.93 -16.84 6.02
C LYS A 26 9.39 -15.61 6.75
N GLY A 27 8.13 -15.61 7.17
CA GLY A 27 7.47 -14.44 7.75
C GLY A 27 7.36 -13.26 6.77
N GLY A 28 7.26 -13.56 5.47
CA GLY A 28 7.05 -12.63 4.36
C GLY A 28 5.59 -12.20 4.19
N ILE A 29 4.66 -12.91 4.82
CA ILE A 29 3.26 -12.51 5.03
C ILE A 29 2.91 -12.65 6.52
N VAL A 30 2.16 -11.70 7.06
CA VAL A 30 1.81 -11.64 8.49
C VAL A 30 0.38 -11.16 8.64
N GLU A 31 -0.40 -11.85 9.46
CA GLU A 31 -1.69 -11.33 9.90
C GLU A 31 -1.50 -10.37 11.06
N GLU A 32 -2.24 -9.28 10.98
CA GLU A 32 -2.26 -8.21 11.97
C GLU A 32 -3.72 -7.88 12.30
N GLU A 33 -3.93 -7.16 13.40
CA GLU A 33 -5.24 -6.65 13.80
C GLU A 33 -5.11 -5.17 14.17
N PHE A 34 -6.08 -4.38 13.74
CA PHE A 34 -6.24 -3.00 14.18
C PHE A 34 -7.71 -2.74 14.50
N ASP A 35 -8.01 -2.46 15.77
CA ASP A 35 -9.35 -2.09 16.22
C ASP A 35 -10.44 -3.07 15.73
N GLY A 36 -10.24 -4.36 16.02
CA GLY A 36 -11.11 -5.47 15.62
C GLY A 36 -11.04 -5.85 14.13
N LEU A 37 -10.31 -5.08 13.31
CA LEU A 37 -10.15 -5.36 11.88
C LEU A 37 -8.88 -6.18 11.64
N ARG A 38 -9.07 -7.44 11.26
CA ARG A 38 -7.98 -8.33 10.87
C ARG A 38 -7.58 -8.11 9.42
N TYR A 39 -6.29 -8.17 9.14
CA TYR A 39 -5.77 -8.04 7.77
C TYR A 39 -4.46 -8.80 7.57
N LEU A 40 -4.21 -9.22 6.34
CA LEU A 40 -2.94 -9.80 5.93
C LEU A 40 -2.03 -8.71 5.35
N ARG A 41 -0.79 -8.67 5.81
CA ARG A 41 0.24 -7.72 5.37
C ARG A 41 1.41 -8.45 4.70
N PHE A 42 1.79 -7.98 3.53
CA PHE A 42 2.96 -8.47 2.79
C PHE A 42 4.24 -7.76 3.27
N LYS A 43 5.08 -8.46 4.03
CA LYS A 43 6.43 -8.01 4.38
C LYS A 43 7.40 -8.16 3.21
N ASP A 44 7.21 -9.18 2.38
CA ASP A 44 7.99 -9.43 1.17
C ASP A 44 7.12 -9.35 -0.08
N SER A 45 7.75 -9.06 -1.23
CA SER A 45 7.05 -9.03 -2.52
C SER A 45 6.93 -10.44 -3.11
N ALA A 46 5.79 -10.73 -3.70
CA ALA A 46 5.54 -11.97 -4.42
C ALA A 46 4.69 -11.71 -5.66
N ARG A 47 5.25 -12.04 -6.83
CA ARG A 47 4.62 -11.78 -8.14
C ARG A 47 4.13 -10.33 -8.26
N GLY A 48 2.83 -10.12 -8.54
CA GLY A 48 2.20 -8.82 -8.64
C GLY A 48 1.96 -8.11 -7.30
N LEU A 49 2.05 -8.83 -6.18
CA LEU A 49 1.83 -8.28 -4.84
C LEU A 49 3.15 -7.76 -4.26
N ARG A 50 3.23 -6.44 -4.12
CA ARG A 50 4.43 -5.76 -3.64
C ARG A 50 4.49 -5.79 -2.10
N ARG A 51 5.70 -5.65 -1.54
CA ARG A 51 5.87 -5.35 -0.11
C ARG A 51 5.00 -4.15 0.27
N GLY A 52 4.32 -4.26 1.41
CA GLY A 52 3.36 -3.28 1.90
C GLY A 52 1.95 -3.47 1.36
N THR A 53 1.69 -4.47 0.51
CA THR A 53 0.32 -4.86 0.13
C THR A 53 -0.44 -5.32 1.37
N VAL A 54 -1.69 -4.89 1.48
CA VAL A 54 -2.60 -5.23 2.57
C VAL A 54 -3.87 -5.83 1.99
N VAL A 55 -4.33 -6.93 2.56
CA VAL A 55 -5.56 -7.64 2.18
C VAL A 55 -6.46 -7.67 3.41
N PHE A 56 -7.62 -7.03 3.34
CA PHE A 56 -8.63 -7.10 4.40
C PHE A 56 -9.69 -8.17 4.09
N ASN A 57 -10.13 -8.23 2.83
CA ASN A 57 -11.06 -9.22 2.31
C ASN A 57 -10.90 -9.33 0.78
N GLU A 58 -11.85 -9.96 0.08
CA GLU A 58 -11.78 -10.16 -1.38
C GLU A 58 -11.93 -8.86 -2.20
N SER A 59 -12.61 -7.84 -1.68
CA SER A 59 -12.79 -6.54 -2.36
C SER A 59 -11.78 -5.50 -1.90
N ASP A 60 -11.38 -5.54 -0.63
CA ASP A 60 -10.58 -4.49 0.01
C ASP A 60 -9.10 -4.89 0.05
N ILE A 61 -8.43 -4.67 -1.09
CA ILE A 61 -7.02 -5.00 -1.28
C ILE A 61 -6.24 -3.74 -1.67
N VAL A 62 -5.32 -3.31 -0.81
CA VAL A 62 -4.50 -2.11 -1.04
C VAL A 62 -3.08 -2.50 -1.39
N LEU A 63 -2.72 -2.33 -2.67
CA LEU A 63 -1.38 -2.66 -3.18
C LEU A 63 -0.28 -1.80 -2.57
N GLY A 64 0.88 -2.42 -2.32
CA GLY A 64 2.10 -1.74 -1.86
C GLY A 64 2.54 -0.62 -2.81
N PHE A 65 2.79 0.59 -2.30
CA PHE A 65 3.33 1.67 -3.12
C PHE A 65 4.67 1.22 -3.77
N PRO A 66 4.91 1.46 -5.07
CA PRO A 66 6.09 0.93 -5.75
C PRO A 66 7.37 1.67 -5.33
N HIS A 67 8.53 1.09 -5.63
CA HIS A 67 9.81 1.78 -5.44
C HIS A 67 10.04 2.78 -6.59
N ILE A 68 10.28 4.05 -6.25
CA ILE A 68 10.62 5.10 -7.22
C ILE A 68 12.14 5.07 -7.45
N LYS A 69 12.56 4.93 -8.71
CA LYS A 69 14.00 4.85 -9.06
C LYS A 69 14.67 6.21 -8.87
N ARG A 70 15.92 6.19 -8.37
CA ARG A 70 16.75 7.38 -8.23
C ARG A 70 17.60 7.61 -9.48
N VAL A 71 17.59 8.85 -9.97
CA VAL A 71 18.58 9.35 -10.93
C VAL A 71 19.68 10.06 -10.13
N VAL A 72 20.94 9.68 -10.37
CA VAL A 72 22.10 10.28 -9.69
C VAL A 72 22.72 11.43 -10.50
N HIS A 73 22.59 11.38 -11.84
CA HIS A 73 23.03 12.45 -12.72
C HIS A 73 21.83 13.06 -13.45
N LEU A 74 21.43 14.28 -13.08
CA LEU A 74 20.19 14.92 -13.54
C LEU A 74 20.04 14.90 -15.08
N LYS A 75 20.97 15.53 -15.82
CA LYS A 75 20.89 15.64 -17.29
C LYS A 75 20.80 14.27 -17.99
N ASN A 76 21.74 13.37 -17.69
CA ASN A 76 21.80 12.06 -18.36
C ASN A 76 20.65 11.14 -17.95
N GLY A 77 20.26 11.14 -16.67
CA GLY A 77 19.18 10.29 -16.19
C GLY A 77 17.81 10.74 -16.68
N VAL A 78 17.52 12.04 -16.69
CA VAL A 78 16.27 12.57 -17.26
C VAL A 78 16.16 12.22 -18.74
N ARG A 79 17.22 12.48 -19.54
CA ARG A 79 17.26 12.11 -20.97
C ARG A 79 17.10 10.59 -21.18
N ARG A 80 17.66 9.77 -20.31
CA ARG A 80 17.55 8.30 -20.41
C ARG A 80 16.14 7.80 -20.10
N VAL A 81 15.52 8.32 -19.04
CA VAL A 81 14.22 7.84 -18.55
C VAL A 81 13.07 8.38 -19.41
N PHE A 82 13.04 9.70 -19.63
CA PHE A 82 11.93 10.36 -20.31
C PHE A 82 12.16 10.54 -21.82
N LYS A 83 13.39 10.31 -22.30
CA LYS A 83 13.79 10.53 -23.70
C LYS A 83 13.48 11.97 -24.11
N SER A 84 12.61 12.16 -25.10
CA SER A 84 12.14 13.46 -25.56
C SER A 84 10.68 13.74 -25.17
N LYS A 85 10.11 12.95 -24.26
CA LYS A 85 8.72 13.13 -23.81
C LYS A 85 8.64 14.19 -22.71
N PRO A 86 7.60 15.05 -22.70
CA PRO A 86 7.34 15.94 -21.58
C PRO A 86 7.04 15.14 -20.31
N PHE A 87 7.34 15.71 -19.15
CA PHE A 87 7.11 15.11 -17.84
C PHE A 87 6.82 16.21 -16.80
N TYR A 88 6.10 15.84 -15.74
CA TYR A 88 5.84 16.72 -14.60
C TYR A 88 6.99 16.66 -13.59
N VAL A 89 7.20 17.78 -12.89
CA VAL A 89 8.15 17.88 -11.79
C VAL A 89 7.35 18.25 -10.55
N GLU A 90 7.29 17.32 -9.60
CA GLU A 90 6.61 17.49 -8.32
C GLU A 90 7.65 17.65 -7.21
N GLU A 91 7.30 18.38 -6.15
CA GLU A 91 8.12 18.47 -4.96
C GLU A 91 8.21 17.11 -4.27
N LYS A 92 9.44 16.68 -3.95
CA LYS A 92 9.63 15.51 -3.08
C LYS A 92 9.61 15.96 -1.61
N VAL A 93 8.42 16.03 -1.04
CA VAL A 93 8.22 16.27 0.39
C VAL A 93 8.97 15.21 1.22
N ASP A 94 9.56 15.63 2.35
CA ASP A 94 10.27 14.76 3.27
C ASP A 94 9.40 14.45 4.48
N GLY A 95 8.81 13.25 4.48
CA GLY A 95 7.92 12.78 5.52
C GLY A 95 7.86 11.25 5.48
N TYR A 96 6.66 10.70 5.63
CA TYR A 96 6.44 9.27 5.40
C TYR A 96 5.28 9.02 4.45
N ASN A 97 5.45 7.98 3.62
CA ASN A 97 4.45 7.57 2.65
C ASN A 97 3.21 6.98 3.34
N VAL A 98 2.05 7.49 2.91
CA VAL A 98 0.72 7.08 3.35
C VAL A 98 -0.12 6.66 2.14
N ARG A 99 -0.90 5.60 2.32
CA ARG A 99 -1.98 5.20 1.41
C ARG A 99 -3.29 5.21 2.18
N VAL A 100 -4.25 6.01 1.74
CA VAL A 100 -5.56 6.13 2.36
C VAL A 100 -6.59 5.44 1.47
N ALA A 101 -7.36 4.53 2.04
CA ALA A 101 -8.37 3.78 1.34
C ALA A 101 -9.62 3.62 2.21
N LYS A 102 -10.78 3.49 1.55
CA LYS A 102 -12.00 3.03 2.21
C LYS A 102 -11.97 1.51 2.30
N VAL A 103 -12.22 0.97 3.48
CA VAL A 103 -12.24 -0.46 3.80
C VAL A 103 -13.52 -0.74 4.58
N GLY A 104 -14.47 -1.44 3.97
CA GLY A 104 -15.86 -1.43 4.42
C GLY A 104 -16.39 0.00 4.57
N ASP A 105 -16.83 0.37 5.77
CA ASP A 105 -17.32 1.71 6.09
C ASP A 105 -16.27 2.63 6.73
N ARG A 106 -15.00 2.18 6.83
CA ARG A 106 -13.92 2.91 7.52
C ARG A 106 -12.96 3.52 6.51
N ILE A 107 -12.45 4.72 6.77
CA ILE A 107 -11.32 5.30 6.05
C ILE A 107 -10.06 4.96 6.86
N LEU A 108 -9.10 4.27 6.25
CA LEU A 108 -7.88 3.81 6.93
C LEU A 108 -6.64 4.36 6.24
N ALA A 109 -5.65 4.76 7.04
CA ALA A 109 -4.35 5.19 6.56
C ALA A 109 -3.28 4.11 6.77
N LEU A 110 -2.70 3.64 5.68
CA LEU A 110 -1.68 2.61 5.64
C LEU A 110 -0.30 3.23 5.44
N THR A 111 0.65 2.89 6.30
CA THR A 111 2.06 3.23 6.10
C THR A 111 2.64 2.48 4.89
N ARG A 112 3.84 2.88 4.46
CA ARG A 112 4.60 2.18 3.41
C ARG A 112 4.75 0.67 3.65
N GLY A 113 4.90 0.26 4.92
CA GLY A 113 5.08 -1.13 5.32
C GLY A 113 3.79 -1.96 5.31
N GLY A 114 2.63 -1.32 5.10
CA GLY A 114 1.31 -1.94 5.14
C GLY A 114 0.70 -2.02 6.54
N PHE A 115 1.17 -1.22 7.50
CA PHE A 115 0.53 -1.12 8.81
C PHE A 115 -0.60 -0.08 8.74
N VAL A 116 -1.74 -0.37 9.35
CA VAL A 116 -2.71 0.69 9.68
C VAL A 116 -2.09 1.58 10.73
N CYS A 117 -1.91 2.87 10.43
CA CYS A 117 -1.35 3.82 11.37
C CYS A 117 -2.47 4.44 12.20
N PRO A 118 -2.50 4.26 13.54
CA PRO A 118 -3.54 4.85 14.39
C PRO A 118 -3.58 6.37 14.24
N PHE A 119 -2.43 7.02 14.39
CA PHE A 119 -2.30 8.48 14.28
C PHE A 119 -2.76 8.99 12.92
N THR A 120 -2.21 8.46 11.81
CA THR A 120 -2.58 8.97 10.49
C THR A 120 -4.04 8.70 10.18
N THR A 121 -4.60 7.57 10.63
CA THR A 121 -6.02 7.24 10.41
C THR A 121 -6.93 8.23 11.14
N GLU A 122 -6.62 8.58 12.38
CA GLU A 122 -7.37 9.60 13.14
C GLU A 122 -7.25 10.99 12.50
N ARG A 123 -6.05 11.36 12.04
CA ARG A 123 -5.77 12.70 11.53
C ARG A 123 -6.16 12.90 10.06
N ILE A 124 -6.53 11.86 9.32
CA ILE A 124 -6.69 11.99 7.86
C ILE A 124 -7.89 12.86 7.47
N GLU A 125 -8.92 12.88 8.31
CA GLU A 125 -10.13 13.67 8.11
C GLU A 125 -9.86 15.19 8.21
N ASP A 126 -8.77 15.60 8.85
CA ASP A 126 -8.31 16.99 8.87
C ASP A 126 -7.87 17.49 7.47
N PHE A 127 -7.46 16.55 6.59
CA PHE A 127 -6.83 16.86 5.29
C PHE A 127 -7.67 16.40 4.10
N ILE A 128 -8.49 15.36 4.27
CA ILE A 128 -9.21 14.70 3.19
C ILE A 128 -10.69 14.66 3.54
N ASN A 129 -11.52 15.28 2.70
CA ASN A 129 -12.96 15.23 2.84
C ASN A 129 -13.48 13.81 2.54
N GLU A 130 -14.24 13.23 3.47
CA GLU A 130 -14.87 11.91 3.34
C GLU A 130 -15.72 11.74 2.07
N GLN A 131 -16.27 12.84 1.51
CA GLN A 131 -17.04 12.84 0.28
C GLN A 131 -16.26 12.22 -0.89
N PHE A 132 -14.94 12.40 -0.92
CA PHE A 132 -14.09 11.78 -1.95
C PHE A 132 -14.28 10.26 -1.99
N PHE A 133 -14.29 9.59 -0.84
CA PHE A 133 -14.46 8.13 -0.76
C PHE A 133 -15.92 7.67 -0.87
N ARG A 134 -16.88 8.59 -0.79
CA ARG A 134 -18.27 8.30 -1.19
C ARG A 134 -18.38 8.25 -2.71
N ASP A 135 -17.76 9.20 -3.39
CA ASP A 135 -17.82 9.33 -4.84
C ASP A 135 -16.88 8.33 -5.55
N PHE A 136 -15.75 8.01 -4.92
CA PHE A 136 -14.69 7.16 -5.46
C PHE A 136 -14.23 6.09 -4.43
N PRO A 137 -15.09 5.15 -4.04
CA PRO A 137 -14.80 4.18 -2.98
C PRO A 137 -13.63 3.25 -3.29
N ASP A 138 -13.39 2.95 -4.57
CA ASP A 138 -12.35 2.01 -5.01
C ASP A 138 -10.96 2.68 -5.22
N LEU A 139 -10.87 4.01 -5.03
CA LEU A 139 -9.61 4.73 -5.19
C LEU A 139 -8.79 4.75 -3.91
N VAL A 140 -7.48 4.67 -4.07
CA VAL A 140 -6.50 4.80 -2.99
C VAL A 140 -5.73 6.09 -3.17
N LEU A 141 -5.82 6.98 -2.18
CA LEU A 141 -5.03 8.21 -2.16
C LEU A 141 -3.64 7.91 -1.65
N CYS A 142 -2.62 8.20 -2.46
CA CYS A 142 -1.21 8.08 -2.09
C CYS A 142 -0.65 9.46 -1.82
N GLY A 143 -0.08 9.66 -0.64
CA GLY A 143 0.48 10.95 -0.25
C GLY A 143 1.67 10.81 0.70
N GLU A 144 2.20 11.97 1.10
CA GLU A 144 3.24 12.09 2.11
C GLU A 144 2.65 12.84 3.31
N MET A 145 2.74 12.24 4.49
CA MET A 145 2.42 12.95 5.73
C MET A 145 3.71 13.54 6.30
N ALA A 146 3.73 14.85 6.52
CA ALA A 146 4.90 15.60 6.97
C ALA A 146 4.48 16.76 7.88
N GLY A 147 5.36 17.16 8.80
CA GLY A 147 5.12 18.20 9.78
C GLY A 147 6.34 18.39 10.70
N PRO A 148 6.35 19.46 11.53
CA PRO A 148 7.43 19.77 12.46
C PRO A 148 7.57 18.75 13.61
#